data_AF-A0A5R8Y1C9-F1
#
_entry.id   AF-A0A5R8Y1C9-F1
#
_cell.length_a   1.000
_cell.length_b   1.000
_cell.length_c   1.000
_cell.angle_alpha   90.00
_cell.angle_beta   90.00
_cell.angle_gamma   90.00
#
_symmetry.space_group_name_H-M   'P 1'
#
loop_
_entity.id
_entity.type
_entity.pdbx_description
1 polymer ?
#
loop_
_entity_poly.entity_id
_entity_poly.type
_entity_poly.pdbx_seq_one_letter_code
_entity_poly.pdbx_strand_id
1 'polypeptide(L)'
;MKLILFILSIIYLITGCSTKEPKKEISNIQKAKEYYFVEEFIYKKKQIEYFEKEFENILSSNNLEVLKKFKNFYETNSSYFLNSFKKIELLEEKIDNIEKTNTNSHRYLLTKALSANKQEAVKIYEKLANEGNIFAMRELANIYKYDNKVLSIIWFEKLVEKNDIQSIKDYAFANLHMVSPILVQNVKKAVELYERLDLLGEVSGLVHLGNIYEYGYFKNEFPIDKQKALKYFEKAANQNYTPAQKKLAKIYLCEECEGARYNKEKGIEILKKLTSKGDDEAKELLIKLSSIGTEAPIEQ
;
A
#
# COMPACT_ATOMS: atom_id res chain seq x y z
N MET A 1 26.03 -22.61 20.11
CA MET A 1 27.00 -22.21 21.16
C MET A 1 28.43 -22.00 20.64
N LYS A 2 28.93 -22.77 19.66
CA LYS A 2 30.27 -22.58 19.05
C LYS A 2 30.43 -21.32 18.17
N LEU A 3 29.33 -20.72 17.70
CA LEU A 3 29.35 -19.50 16.87
C LEU A 3 29.54 -18.20 17.69
N ILE A 4 29.12 -18.19 18.97
CA ILE A 4 29.25 -17.02 19.86
C ILE A 4 30.67 -16.90 20.43
N LEU A 5 31.36 -18.03 20.62
CA LEU A 5 32.77 -18.07 21.05
C LEU A 5 33.75 -17.64 19.94
N PHE A 6 33.36 -17.77 18.66
CA PHE A 6 34.22 -17.35 17.56
C PHE A 6 34.22 -15.82 17.39
N ILE A 7 33.07 -15.16 17.61
CA ILE A 7 32.93 -13.71 17.51
C ILE A 7 33.68 -12.98 18.66
N LEU A 8 33.72 -13.57 19.86
CA LEU A 8 34.51 -13.04 21.00
C LEU A 8 36.03 -13.11 20.79
N SER A 9 36.52 -14.01 19.93
CA SER A 9 37.96 -14.15 19.63
C SER A 9 38.52 -13.01 18.76
N ILE A 10 37.63 -12.32 18.02
CA ILE A 10 37.97 -11.22 17.11
C ILE A 10 38.30 -9.94 17.89
N ILE A 11 37.82 -9.80 19.13
CA ILE A 11 38.01 -8.61 19.97
C ILE A 11 39.34 -8.64 20.76
N TYR A 12 39.92 -9.83 21.01
CA TYR A 12 41.11 -9.97 21.89
C TYR A 12 42.48 -9.80 21.19
N LEU A 13 42.53 -9.78 19.86
CA LEU A 13 43.79 -9.70 19.08
C LEU A 13 44.16 -8.28 18.63
N ILE A 14 43.56 -7.29 19.29
CA ILE A 14 43.78 -5.85 19.11
C ILE A 14 45.04 -5.35 19.86
N THR A 15 45.68 -6.15 20.71
CA THR A 15 46.80 -5.66 21.55
C THR A 15 48.16 -6.29 21.22
N GLY A 16 49.04 -5.52 20.57
CA GLY A 16 50.45 -5.44 21.00
C GLY A 16 51.55 -6.20 20.22
N CYS A 17 52.53 -5.41 19.77
CA CYS A 17 53.98 -5.67 19.60
C CYS A 17 54.61 -5.97 18.22
N SER A 18 55.59 -5.11 17.90
CA SER A 18 56.55 -4.96 16.79
C SER A 18 57.63 -6.06 16.69
N THR A 19 58.36 -6.30 15.58
CA THR A 19 59.36 -5.41 14.94
C THR A 19 59.89 -5.99 13.59
N LYS A 20 60.28 -5.06 12.69
CA LYS A 20 61.29 -5.11 11.59
C LYS A 20 61.05 -5.93 10.31
N GLU A 21 60.88 -5.21 9.19
CA GLU A 21 61.09 -5.67 7.80
C GLU A 21 62.60 -5.66 7.39
N PRO A 22 63.01 -6.26 6.25
CA PRO A 22 62.97 -5.50 4.98
C PRO A 22 62.62 -6.28 3.68
N LYS A 23 61.74 -5.63 2.88
CA LYS A 23 61.80 -5.29 1.44
C LYS A 23 61.72 -6.31 0.27
N LYS A 24 60.89 -5.86 -0.70
CA LYS A 24 60.68 -6.19 -2.14
C LYS A 24 59.56 -7.21 -2.39
N GLU A 25 58.47 -6.95 -3.11
CA GLU A 25 58.16 -5.94 -4.14
C GLU A 25 56.80 -5.26 -3.91
N ILE A 26 56.81 -3.93 -4.03
CA ILE A 26 55.64 -3.06 -4.08
C ILE A 26 55.58 -2.57 -5.52
N SER A 27 54.55 -2.94 -6.28
CA SER A 27 54.39 -2.45 -7.66
C SER A 27 53.01 -1.88 -7.98
N ASN A 28 52.04 -1.80 -7.06
CA ASN A 28 50.74 -1.17 -7.40
C ASN A 28 50.06 -0.34 -6.31
N ILE A 29 50.65 -0.17 -5.12
CA ILE A 29 50.05 0.64 -4.03
C ILE A 29 50.22 2.15 -4.27
N GLN A 30 51.18 2.57 -5.10
CA GLN A 30 51.48 4.00 -5.30
C GLN A 30 50.33 4.76 -5.98
N LYS A 31 49.51 4.10 -6.81
CA LYS A 31 48.35 4.73 -7.48
C LYS A 31 47.10 4.81 -6.60
N ALA A 32 47.05 4.12 -5.48
CA ALA A 32 45.91 4.17 -4.56
C ALA A 32 45.97 5.35 -3.58
N LYS A 33 47.08 6.11 -3.56
CA LYS A 33 47.30 7.20 -2.59
C LYS A 33 46.75 8.57 -3.00
N GLU A 34 46.24 8.74 -4.21
CA GLU A 34 45.78 10.05 -4.70
C GLU A 34 44.28 10.33 -4.55
N TYR A 35 43.48 9.39 -4.04
CA TYR A 35 42.05 9.61 -3.82
C TYR A 35 41.64 9.29 -2.38
N TYR A 36 41.24 10.36 -1.69
CA TYR A 36 40.45 10.42 -0.46
C TYR A 36 41.11 10.09 0.90
N PHE A 37 41.11 11.13 1.74
CA PHE A 37 41.06 11.10 3.20
C PHE A 37 39.94 10.16 3.67
N VAL A 38 40.28 8.99 4.24
CA VAL A 38 39.37 8.19 5.07
C VAL A 38 40.21 7.46 6.14
N GLU A 39 39.65 7.41 7.35
CA GLU A 39 40.15 6.85 8.61
C GLU A 39 40.86 5.48 8.48
N GLU A 40 41.78 5.22 9.42
CA GLU A 40 42.72 4.10 9.47
C GLU A 40 42.15 2.71 9.13
N PHE A 41 42.88 1.97 8.30
CA PHE A 41 42.69 0.55 7.94
C PHE A 41 42.78 -0.39 9.17
N ILE A 42 41.72 -1.17 9.47
CA ILE A 42 41.62 -2.05 10.67
C ILE A 42 41.94 -3.55 10.40
N TYR A 43 42.15 -4.00 9.16
CA TYR A 43 42.41 -5.44 8.86
C TYR A 43 43.87 -5.75 8.53
N LYS A 44 44.47 -6.70 9.27
CA LYS A 44 45.80 -7.27 8.99
C LYS A 44 45.72 -8.24 7.79
N LYS A 45 46.78 -8.33 6.99
CA LYS A 45 46.90 -9.25 5.82
C LYS A 45 46.40 -10.68 6.11
N LYS A 46 46.74 -11.23 7.28
CA LYS A 46 46.31 -12.57 7.73
C LYS A 46 44.77 -12.72 7.84
N GLN A 47 44.06 -11.66 8.20
CA GLN A 47 42.60 -11.67 8.31
C GLN A 47 41.94 -11.68 6.93
N ILE A 48 42.50 -10.92 5.98
CA ILE A 48 42.05 -10.93 4.57
C ILE A 48 42.24 -12.34 3.98
N GLU A 49 43.43 -12.92 4.14
CA GLU A 49 43.74 -14.30 3.68
C GLU A 49 42.79 -15.35 4.25
N TYR A 50 42.38 -15.20 5.52
CA TYR A 50 41.42 -16.10 6.15
C TYR A 50 40.04 -16.02 5.48
N PHE A 51 39.48 -14.82 5.31
CA PHE A 51 38.17 -14.65 4.68
C PHE A 51 38.18 -15.03 3.19
N GLU A 52 39.29 -14.83 2.48
CA GLU A 52 39.48 -15.32 1.12
C GLU A 52 39.39 -16.86 1.05
N LYS A 53 40.02 -17.56 2.00
CA LYS A 53 40.01 -19.02 2.06
C LYS A 53 38.64 -19.60 2.44
N GLU A 54 37.91 -18.93 3.33
CA GLU A 54 36.61 -19.42 3.84
C GLU A 54 35.42 -19.06 2.93
N PHE A 55 35.63 -18.26 1.88
CA PHE A 55 34.54 -17.78 1.03
C PHE A 55 33.66 -18.91 0.48
N GLU A 56 34.24 -19.97 -0.06
CA GLU A 56 33.48 -21.12 -0.59
C GLU A 56 32.67 -21.85 0.49
N ASN A 57 33.23 -21.98 1.70
CA ASN A 57 32.52 -22.56 2.84
C ASN A 57 31.31 -21.69 3.22
N ILE A 58 31.49 -20.37 3.25
CA ILE A 58 30.41 -19.41 3.52
C ILE A 58 29.33 -19.51 2.43
N LEU A 59 29.73 -19.50 1.16
CA LEU A 59 28.84 -19.55 0.01
C LEU A 59 28.03 -20.86 -0.04
N SER A 60 28.63 -21.98 0.39
CA SER A 60 27.95 -23.27 0.49
C SER A 60 26.85 -23.31 1.58
N SER A 61 26.86 -22.36 2.52
CA SER A 61 25.87 -22.32 3.60
C SER A 61 24.47 -21.98 3.08
N ASN A 62 23.44 -22.52 3.72
CA ASN A 62 22.04 -22.16 3.48
C ASN A 62 21.49 -21.19 4.55
N ASN A 63 22.37 -20.62 5.38
CA ASN A 63 21.97 -19.69 6.43
C ASN A 63 21.90 -18.27 5.86
N LEU A 64 20.68 -17.81 5.59
CA LEU A 64 20.41 -16.51 4.97
C LEU A 64 20.99 -15.32 5.75
N GLU A 65 20.95 -15.37 7.08
CA GLU A 65 21.48 -14.29 7.94
C GLU A 65 23.01 -14.21 7.81
N VAL A 66 23.68 -15.36 7.78
CA VAL A 66 25.14 -15.45 7.58
C VAL A 66 25.51 -14.92 6.20
N LEU A 67 24.84 -15.38 5.14
CA LEU A 67 25.10 -14.93 3.78
C LEU A 67 24.92 -13.42 3.62
N LYS A 68 23.85 -12.84 4.17
CA LYS A 68 23.59 -11.38 4.14
C LYS A 68 24.66 -10.59 4.88
N LYS A 69 25.09 -11.05 6.07
CA LYS A 69 26.17 -10.40 6.83
C LYS A 69 27.48 -10.41 6.06
N PHE A 70 27.82 -11.54 5.41
CA PHE A 70 29.03 -11.64 4.60
C PHE A 70 28.95 -10.82 3.32
N LYS A 71 27.79 -10.75 2.66
CA LYS A 71 27.57 -9.85 1.51
C LYS A 71 27.86 -8.40 1.91
N ASN A 72 27.23 -7.90 2.98
CA ASN A 72 27.45 -6.55 3.48
C ASN A 72 28.91 -6.29 3.89
N PHE A 73 29.57 -7.30 4.47
CA PHE A 73 30.99 -7.24 4.80
C PHE A 73 31.85 -7.04 3.54
N TYR A 74 31.64 -7.81 2.47
CA TYR A 74 32.38 -7.62 1.22
C TYR A 74 32.03 -6.32 0.50
N GLU A 75 30.78 -5.84 0.58
CA GLU A 75 30.37 -4.53 0.04
C GLU A 75 31.12 -3.38 0.73
N THR A 76 31.09 -3.36 2.07
CA THR A 76 31.70 -2.32 2.90
C THR A 76 33.23 -2.30 2.80
N ASN A 77 33.84 -3.46 2.52
CA ASN A 77 35.29 -3.64 2.48
C ASN A 77 35.78 -3.99 1.06
N SER A 78 35.05 -3.61 0.02
CA SER A 78 35.29 -4.05 -1.37
C SER A 78 36.70 -3.75 -1.90
N SER A 79 37.35 -2.69 -1.42
CA SER A 79 38.72 -2.30 -1.78
C SER A 79 39.81 -3.22 -1.23
N TYR A 80 39.51 -4.07 -0.24
CA TYR A 80 40.47 -4.93 0.45
C TYR A 80 40.52 -6.36 -0.10
N PHE A 81 39.50 -6.78 -0.84
CA PHE A 81 39.33 -8.17 -1.27
C PHE A 81 39.46 -8.31 -2.79
N LEU A 82 40.17 -9.35 -3.23
CA LEU A 82 40.32 -9.64 -4.65
C LEU A 82 38.99 -10.10 -5.23
N ASN A 83 38.62 -9.58 -6.40
CA ASN A 83 37.35 -9.91 -7.06
C ASN A 83 36.13 -9.72 -6.13
N SER A 84 36.18 -8.74 -5.23
CA SER A 84 35.12 -8.46 -4.25
C SER A 84 33.75 -8.33 -4.92
N PHE A 85 33.68 -7.65 -6.07
CA PHE A 85 32.46 -7.57 -6.88
C PHE A 85 31.91 -8.95 -7.29
N LYS A 86 32.78 -9.87 -7.74
CA LYS A 86 32.35 -11.22 -8.13
C LYS A 86 31.88 -12.03 -6.92
N LYS A 87 32.54 -11.86 -5.77
CA LYS A 87 32.12 -12.49 -4.51
C LYS A 87 30.76 -12.00 -4.05
N ILE A 88 30.53 -10.68 -4.13
CA ILE A 88 29.24 -10.06 -3.82
C ILE A 88 28.16 -10.63 -4.75
N GLU A 89 28.42 -10.68 -6.06
CA GLU A 89 27.49 -11.24 -7.06
C GLU A 89 27.11 -12.70 -6.75
N LEU A 90 28.09 -13.55 -6.40
CA LEU A 90 27.84 -14.95 -6.02
C LEU A 90 27.02 -15.07 -4.74
N LEU A 91 27.31 -14.25 -3.73
CA LEU A 91 26.53 -14.21 -2.49
C LEU A 91 25.11 -13.70 -2.76
N GLU A 92 24.95 -12.70 -3.60
CA GLU A 92 23.65 -12.20 -4.05
C GLU A 92 22.83 -13.29 -4.72
N GLU A 93 23.40 -13.99 -5.71
CA GLU A 93 22.73 -15.08 -6.41
C GLU A 93 22.30 -16.20 -5.45
N LYS A 94 23.18 -16.57 -4.50
CA LYS A 94 22.88 -17.58 -3.49
C LYS A 94 21.75 -17.15 -2.56
N ILE A 95 21.79 -15.91 -2.06
CA ILE A 95 20.74 -15.30 -1.24
C ILE A 95 19.42 -15.31 -2.00
N ASP A 96 19.42 -14.86 -3.26
CA ASP A 96 18.24 -14.77 -4.12
C ASP A 96 17.55 -16.13 -4.30
N ASN A 97 18.36 -17.17 -4.59
CA ASN A 97 17.88 -18.54 -4.75
C ASN A 97 17.27 -19.11 -3.44
N ILE A 98 17.90 -18.84 -2.29
CA ILE A 98 17.39 -19.27 -0.99
C ILE A 98 16.09 -18.53 -0.65
N GLU A 99 16.02 -17.23 -0.89
CA GLU A 99 14.81 -16.45 -0.62
C GLU A 99 13.66 -16.89 -1.53
N LYS A 100 13.93 -17.15 -2.81
CA LYS A 100 12.94 -17.67 -3.76
C LYS A 100 12.38 -19.04 -3.36
N THR A 101 13.18 -19.89 -2.70
CA THR A 101 12.77 -21.25 -2.29
C THR A 101 12.11 -21.29 -0.91
N ASN A 102 12.60 -20.52 0.06
CA ASN A 102 12.04 -20.46 1.41
C ASN A 102 10.78 -19.57 1.52
N THR A 103 10.58 -18.70 0.55
CA THR A 103 9.43 -17.81 0.49
C THR A 103 8.45 -18.33 -0.56
N ASN A 104 7.14 -18.23 -0.33
CA ASN A 104 6.18 -18.37 -1.43
C ASN A 104 6.66 -17.48 -2.58
N SER A 105 6.89 -18.07 -3.77
CA SER A 105 7.54 -17.38 -4.90
C SER A 105 6.89 -16.03 -5.20
N HIS A 106 5.56 -15.92 -5.03
CA HIS A 106 4.83 -14.66 -5.16
C HIS A 106 5.25 -13.59 -4.14
N ARG A 107 5.39 -13.95 -2.85
CA ARG A 107 5.78 -13.00 -1.79
C ARG A 107 7.18 -12.45 -2.02
N TYR A 108 8.12 -13.29 -2.42
CA TYR A 108 9.49 -12.86 -2.71
C TYR A 108 9.54 -11.93 -3.92
N LEU A 109 8.84 -12.28 -5.02
CA LEU A 109 8.75 -11.43 -6.20
C LEU A 109 8.09 -10.08 -5.90
N LEU A 110 7.06 -10.06 -5.04
CA LEU A 110 6.45 -8.81 -4.58
C LEU A 110 7.42 -7.93 -3.82
N THR A 111 8.19 -8.49 -2.88
CA THR A 111 9.23 -7.74 -2.16
C THR A 111 10.27 -7.16 -3.12
N LYS A 112 10.71 -7.94 -4.11
CA LYS A 112 11.64 -7.48 -5.15
C LYS A 112 11.06 -6.33 -5.96
N ALA A 113 9.79 -6.44 -6.39
CA ALA A 113 9.10 -5.41 -7.17
C ALA A 113 8.97 -4.08 -6.41
N LEU A 114 8.69 -4.12 -5.10
CA LEU A 114 8.54 -2.93 -4.26
C LEU A 114 9.85 -2.14 -4.10
N SER A 115 11.00 -2.79 -4.15
CA SER A 115 12.32 -2.15 -4.09
C SER A 115 12.93 -1.85 -5.46
N ALA A 116 12.32 -2.33 -6.53
CA ALA A 116 12.84 -2.19 -7.88
C ALA A 116 12.55 -0.82 -8.48
N ASN A 117 13.30 -0.44 -9.52
CA ASN A 117 12.90 0.70 -10.34
C ASN A 117 11.59 0.38 -11.09
N LYS A 118 10.92 1.43 -11.59
CA LYS A 118 9.61 1.31 -12.24
C LYS A 118 9.58 0.28 -13.38
N GLN A 119 10.61 0.23 -14.22
CA GLN A 119 10.62 -0.68 -15.38
C GLN A 119 10.75 -2.14 -14.95
N GLU A 120 11.59 -2.43 -13.96
CA GLU A 120 11.74 -3.76 -13.39
C GLU A 120 10.51 -4.18 -12.58
N ALA A 121 9.96 -3.27 -11.77
CA ALA A 121 8.75 -3.51 -10.99
C ALA A 121 7.57 -3.89 -11.88
N VAL A 122 7.36 -3.18 -13.00
CA VAL A 122 6.31 -3.49 -13.98
C VAL A 122 6.46 -4.91 -14.51
N LYS A 123 7.66 -5.33 -14.95
CA LYS A 123 7.87 -6.70 -15.45
C LYS A 123 7.52 -7.77 -14.42
N ILE A 124 7.89 -7.53 -13.16
CA ILE A 124 7.60 -8.48 -12.07
C ILE A 124 6.10 -8.49 -11.75
N TYR A 125 5.45 -7.33 -11.67
CA TYR A 125 4.03 -7.24 -11.45
C TYR A 125 3.22 -7.85 -12.60
N GLU A 126 3.61 -7.65 -13.86
CA GLU A 126 2.95 -8.28 -15.01
C GLU A 126 2.99 -9.80 -14.91
N LYS A 127 4.15 -10.37 -14.55
CA LYS A 127 4.28 -11.81 -14.31
C LYS A 127 3.31 -12.28 -13.22
N LEU A 128 3.35 -11.64 -12.05
CA LEU A 128 2.51 -12.01 -10.91
C LEU A 128 1.01 -11.82 -11.21
N ALA A 129 0.66 -10.76 -11.94
CA ALA A 129 -0.71 -10.48 -12.34
C ALA A 129 -1.24 -11.52 -13.34
N ASN A 130 -0.39 -11.99 -14.27
CA ASN A 130 -0.75 -13.11 -15.16
C ASN A 130 -0.96 -14.43 -14.38
N GLU A 131 -0.29 -14.59 -13.23
CA GLU A 131 -0.50 -15.70 -12.28
C GLU A 131 -1.71 -15.46 -11.35
N GLY A 132 -2.48 -14.38 -11.55
CA GLY A 132 -3.69 -14.08 -10.79
C GLY A 132 -3.47 -13.31 -9.48
N ASN A 133 -2.27 -12.78 -9.25
CA ASN A 133 -1.97 -12.01 -8.04
C ASN A 133 -2.70 -10.66 -8.04
N ILE A 134 -3.70 -10.52 -7.17
CA ILE A 134 -4.55 -9.32 -7.06
C ILE A 134 -3.73 -8.08 -6.67
N PHE A 135 -2.74 -8.22 -5.78
CA PHE A 135 -1.89 -7.09 -5.39
C PHE A 135 -1.10 -6.57 -6.60
N ALA A 136 -0.47 -7.46 -7.37
CA ALA A 136 0.26 -7.07 -8.57
C ALA A 136 -0.65 -6.41 -9.62
N MET A 137 -1.88 -6.90 -9.80
CA MET A 137 -2.87 -6.25 -10.66
C MET A 137 -3.19 -4.83 -10.20
N ARG A 138 -3.39 -4.60 -8.89
CA ARG A 138 -3.63 -3.27 -8.32
C ARG A 138 -2.45 -2.34 -8.55
N GLU A 139 -1.23 -2.82 -8.33
CA GLU A 139 -0.01 -2.04 -8.58
C GLU A 139 0.10 -1.64 -10.05
N LEU A 140 -0.18 -2.54 -11.00
CA LEU A 140 -0.20 -2.20 -12.42
C LEU A 140 -1.29 -1.17 -12.75
N ALA A 141 -2.50 -1.32 -12.22
CA ALA A 141 -3.57 -0.35 -12.40
C ALA A 141 -3.15 1.06 -11.93
N ASN A 142 -2.48 1.14 -10.78
CA ASN A 142 -1.97 2.38 -10.21
C ASN A 142 -0.79 2.97 -10.99
N ILE A 143 0.19 2.14 -11.39
CA ILE A 143 1.34 2.57 -12.18
C ILE A 143 0.88 3.18 -13.50
N TYR A 144 -0.06 2.51 -14.19
CA TYR A 144 -0.55 2.98 -15.48
C TYR A 144 -1.57 4.11 -15.39
N LYS A 145 -2.09 4.44 -14.20
CA LYS A 145 -3.15 5.44 -14.00
C LYS A 145 -2.84 6.79 -14.68
N TYR A 146 -1.57 7.19 -14.71
CA TYR A 146 -1.12 8.43 -15.32
C TYR A 146 -0.45 8.23 -16.68
N ASP A 147 0.40 7.21 -16.81
CA ASP A 147 1.20 7.02 -18.03
C ASP A 147 0.43 6.36 -19.18
N ASN A 148 -0.47 5.42 -18.87
CA ASN A 148 -1.22 4.67 -19.86
C ASN A 148 -2.61 4.29 -19.32
N LYS A 149 -3.53 5.24 -19.41
CA LYS A 149 -4.90 5.09 -18.88
C LYS A 149 -5.65 3.89 -19.45
N VAL A 150 -5.39 3.52 -20.71
CA VAL A 150 -6.02 2.33 -21.33
C VAL A 150 -5.57 1.06 -20.61
N LEU A 151 -4.26 0.91 -20.37
CA LEU A 151 -3.75 -0.22 -19.58
C LEU A 151 -4.25 -0.20 -18.14
N SER A 152 -4.33 0.98 -17.52
CA SER A 152 -4.91 1.13 -16.18
C SER A 152 -6.35 0.61 -16.12
N ILE A 153 -7.19 1.01 -17.09
CA ILE A 153 -8.57 0.53 -17.23
C ILE A 153 -8.61 -0.99 -17.42
N ILE A 154 -7.76 -1.56 -18.29
CA ILE A 154 -7.69 -3.02 -18.49
C ILE A 154 -7.41 -3.75 -17.17
N TRP A 155 -6.48 -3.25 -16.36
CA TRP A 155 -6.18 -3.85 -15.06
C TRP A 155 -7.31 -3.68 -14.05
N PHE A 156 -7.97 -2.52 -14.03
CA PHE A 156 -9.17 -2.33 -13.21
C PHE A 156 -10.31 -3.28 -13.61
N GLU A 157 -10.58 -3.48 -14.91
CA GLU A 157 -11.60 -4.43 -15.37
C GLU A 157 -11.27 -5.87 -14.93
N LYS A 158 -10.00 -6.29 -15.03
CA LYS A 158 -9.55 -7.59 -14.49
C LYS A 158 -9.78 -7.70 -12.97
N LEU A 159 -9.54 -6.63 -12.22
CA LEU A 159 -9.79 -6.59 -10.77
C LEU A 159 -11.30 -6.65 -10.45
N VAL A 160 -12.14 -6.03 -11.26
CA VAL A 160 -13.61 -6.11 -11.18
C VAL A 160 -14.08 -7.55 -11.41
N GLU A 161 -13.54 -8.25 -12.41
CA GLU A 161 -13.81 -9.67 -12.67
C GLU A 161 -13.41 -10.56 -11.49
N LYS A 162 -12.36 -10.20 -10.74
CA LYS A 162 -11.93 -10.88 -9.51
C LYS A 162 -12.71 -10.48 -8.25
N ASN A 163 -13.73 -9.64 -8.38
CA ASN A 163 -14.51 -9.09 -7.26
C ASN A 163 -13.65 -8.39 -6.22
N ASP A 164 -12.57 -7.74 -6.65
CA ASP A 164 -11.70 -7.01 -5.76
C ASP A 164 -12.35 -5.70 -5.27
N ILE A 165 -12.96 -5.76 -4.09
CA ILE A 165 -13.81 -4.69 -3.54
C ILE A 165 -13.11 -3.32 -3.55
N GLN A 166 -11.84 -3.26 -3.15
CA GLN A 166 -11.11 -1.99 -3.09
C GLN A 166 -10.94 -1.40 -4.49
N SER A 167 -10.54 -2.21 -5.46
CA SER A 167 -10.36 -1.75 -6.84
C SER A 167 -11.69 -1.35 -7.48
N ILE A 168 -12.79 -2.06 -7.18
CA ILE A 168 -14.12 -1.66 -7.65
C ILE A 168 -14.50 -0.28 -7.09
N LYS A 169 -14.25 -0.03 -5.79
CA LYS A 169 -14.47 1.29 -5.16
C LYS A 169 -13.64 2.38 -5.83
N ASP A 170 -12.35 2.14 -6.00
CA ASP A 170 -11.42 3.11 -6.59
C ASP A 170 -11.78 3.40 -8.05
N TYR A 171 -12.16 2.37 -8.80
CA TYR A 171 -12.54 2.51 -10.20
C TYR A 171 -13.90 3.21 -10.36
N ALA A 172 -14.89 2.91 -9.51
CA ALA A 172 -16.17 3.61 -9.49
C ALA A 172 -15.98 5.10 -9.17
N PHE A 173 -15.17 5.40 -8.16
CA PHE A 173 -14.83 6.77 -7.78
C PHE A 173 -14.12 7.52 -8.92
N ALA A 174 -13.15 6.87 -9.57
CA ALA A 174 -12.45 7.46 -10.71
C ALA A 174 -13.40 7.79 -11.87
N ASN A 175 -14.30 6.86 -12.23
CA ASN A 175 -15.30 7.08 -13.27
C ASN A 175 -16.29 8.22 -12.91
N LEU A 176 -16.53 8.46 -11.62
CA LEU A 176 -17.45 9.50 -11.15
C LEU A 176 -16.79 10.88 -10.98
N HIS A 177 -15.52 10.96 -10.56
CA HIS A 177 -14.91 12.22 -10.11
C HIS A 177 -13.68 12.67 -10.90
N MET A 178 -12.99 11.78 -11.61
CA MET A 178 -11.78 12.19 -12.32
C MET A 178 -12.16 12.86 -13.64
N VAL A 179 -12.09 14.19 -13.66
CA VAL A 179 -12.06 14.97 -14.90
C VAL A 179 -10.61 15.05 -15.35
N SER A 180 -10.29 14.44 -16.48
CA SER A 180 -9.05 14.68 -17.20
C SER A 180 -9.40 14.97 -18.65
N PRO A 181 -8.63 15.79 -19.40
CA PRO A 181 -8.90 16.05 -20.82
C PRO A 181 -8.99 14.79 -21.71
N ILE A 182 -8.66 13.60 -21.19
CA ILE A 182 -8.75 12.30 -21.87
C ILE A 182 -9.67 11.31 -21.12
N LEU A 183 -10.05 11.57 -19.86
CA LEU A 183 -11.01 10.75 -19.13
C LEU A 183 -12.33 11.51 -19.09
N VAL A 184 -13.19 11.20 -20.06
CA VAL A 184 -14.60 11.61 -19.98
C VAL A 184 -15.17 10.83 -18.80
N GLN A 185 -15.65 11.56 -17.78
CA GLN A 185 -16.40 11.00 -16.67
C GLN A 185 -17.44 10.00 -17.21
N ASN A 186 -17.41 8.76 -16.72
CA ASN A 186 -18.30 7.70 -17.19
C ASN A 186 -19.23 7.30 -16.03
N VAL A 187 -20.27 8.10 -15.83
CA VAL A 187 -21.20 7.91 -14.72
C VAL A 187 -21.94 6.58 -14.84
N LYS A 188 -22.24 6.13 -16.06
CA LYS A 188 -22.80 4.78 -16.31
C LYS A 188 -21.92 3.69 -15.72
N LYS A 189 -20.62 3.70 -16.04
CA LYS A 189 -19.68 2.73 -15.48
C LYS A 189 -19.58 2.84 -13.95
N ALA A 190 -19.59 4.05 -13.40
CA ALA A 190 -19.60 4.23 -11.94
C ALA A 190 -20.86 3.61 -11.30
N VAL A 191 -22.05 3.82 -11.87
CA VAL A 191 -23.30 3.22 -11.42
C VAL A 191 -23.24 1.70 -11.47
N GLU A 192 -22.81 1.11 -12.59
CA GLU A 192 -22.63 -0.34 -12.72
C GLU A 192 -21.71 -0.91 -11.65
N LEU A 193 -20.59 -0.23 -11.37
CA LEU A 193 -19.62 -0.65 -10.36
C LEU A 193 -20.19 -0.52 -8.93
N TYR A 194 -20.95 0.53 -8.63
CA TYR A 194 -21.61 0.68 -7.33
C TYR A 194 -22.75 -0.31 -7.12
N GLU A 195 -23.51 -0.65 -8.17
CA GLU A 195 -24.49 -1.74 -8.13
C GLU A 195 -23.80 -3.10 -7.90
N ARG A 196 -22.64 -3.33 -8.53
CA ARG A 196 -21.83 -4.51 -8.26
C ARG A 196 -21.35 -4.58 -6.80
N LEU A 197 -20.96 -3.46 -6.20
CA LEU A 197 -20.59 -3.42 -4.78
C LEU A 197 -21.76 -3.84 -3.89
N ASP A 198 -22.97 -3.36 -4.16
CA ASP A 198 -24.18 -3.79 -3.44
C ASP A 198 -24.43 -5.31 -3.57
N LEU A 199 -24.25 -5.88 -4.77
CA LEU A 199 -24.33 -7.34 -4.99
C LEU A 199 -23.26 -8.13 -4.21
N LEU A 200 -22.11 -7.52 -3.94
CA LEU A 200 -21.02 -8.10 -3.14
C LEU A 200 -21.20 -7.84 -1.63
N GLY A 201 -22.30 -7.22 -1.20
CA GLY A 201 -22.57 -6.88 0.20
C GLY A 201 -21.88 -5.61 0.70
N GLU A 202 -21.28 -4.83 -0.20
CA GLU A 202 -20.58 -3.59 0.13
C GLU A 202 -21.52 -2.39 0.13
N VAL A 203 -22.13 -2.16 1.30
CA VAL A 203 -23.17 -1.15 1.55
C VAL A 203 -22.76 0.27 1.17
N SER A 204 -21.46 0.59 1.17
CA SER A 204 -20.97 1.90 0.73
C SER A 204 -21.40 2.25 -0.70
N GLY A 205 -21.53 1.25 -1.58
CA GLY A 205 -21.98 1.47 -2.97
C GLY A 205 -23.38 2.09 -3.04
N LEU A 206 -24.28 1.68 -2.16
CA LEU A 206 -25.64 2.23 -2.08
C LEU A 206 -25.65 3.72 -1.71
N VAL A 207 -24.74 4.17 -0.85
CA VAL A 207 -24.65 5.61 -0.51
C VAL A 207 -24.17 6.41 -1.72
N HIS A 208 -23.23 5.88 -2.50
CA HIS A 208 -22.80 6.54 -3.74
C HIS A 208 -23.91 6.58 -4.79
N LEU A 209 -24.66 5.49 -4.98
CA LEU A 209 -25.85 5.48 -5.84
C LEU A 209 -26.89 6.52 -5.38
N GLY A 210 -27.16 6.58 -4.07
CA GLY A 210 -28.04 7.58 -3.50
C GLY A 210 -27.58 9.01 -3.82
N ASN A 211 -26.28 9.29 -3.69
CA ASN A 211 -25.72 10.61 -4.02
C ASN A 211 -25.80 10.94 -5.52
N ILE A 212 -25.58 9.95 -6.41
CA ILE A 212 -25.69 10.15 -7.86
C ILE A 212 -27.09 10.66 -8.22
N TYR A 213 -28.14 10.05 -7.68
CA TYR A 213 -29.51 10.47 -7.95
C TYR A 213 -29.95 11.70 -7.13
N GLU A 214 -29.36 11.95 -5.96
CA GLU A 214 -29.67 13.13 -5.15
C GLU A 214 -29.27 14.43 -5.86
N TYR A 215 -28.05 14.45 -6.40
CA TYR A 215 -27.46 15.63 -7.02
C TYR A 215 -27.63 15.66 -8.53
N GLY A 216 -27.90 14.51 -9.14
CA GLY A 216 -27.86 14.33 -10.58
C GLY A 216 -26.44 14.46 -11.13
N TYR A 217 -26.20 13.84 -12.27
CA TYR A 217 -24.95 13.87 -13.01
C TYR A 217 -25.27 13.85 -14.50
N PHE A 218 -24.60 14.69 -15.30
CA PHE A 218 -24.89 14.84 -16.73
C PHE A 218 -26.40 14.94 -17.00
N LYS A 219 -27.00 16.12 -16.77
CA LYS A 219 -28.44 16.44 -16.70
C LYS A 219 -29.43 15.56 -17.50
N ASN A 220 -29.05 15.04 -18.67
CA ASN A 220 -29.88 14.21 -19.54
C ASN A 220 -29.77 12.68 -19.29
N GLU A 221 -28.72 12.21 -18.62
CA GLU A 221 -28.42 10.78 -18.44
C GLU A 221 -28.70 10.31 -17.01
N PHE A 222 -28.29 11.09 -16.00
CA PHE A 222 -28.65 10.86 -14.60
C PHE A 222 -29.27 12.13 -14.00
N PRO A 223 -30.52 12.45 -14.36
CA PRO A 223 -31.21 13.58 -13.76
C PRO A 223 -31.37 13.40 -12.24
N ILE A 224 -31.60 14.51 -11.55
CA ILE A 224 -31.96 14.48 -10.12
C ILE A 224 -33.23 13.62 -9.95
N ASP A 225 -33.13 12.59 -9.13
CA ASP A 225 -34.22 11.72 -8.70
C ASP A 225 -34.12 11.48 -7.19
N LYS A 226 -34.66 12.45 -6.45
CA LYS A 226 -34.68 12.47 -4.98
C LYS A 226 -35.40 11.26 -4.37
N GLN A 227 -36.39 10.67 -5.05
CA GLN A 227 -37.11 9.49 -4.56
C GLN A 227 -36.27 8.22 -4.71
N LYS A 228 -35.59 8.06 -5.85
CA LYS A 228 -34.66 6.95 -6.07
C LYS A 228 -33.45 7.06 -5.13
N ALA A 229 -32.94 8.27 -4.91
CA ALA A 229 -31.91 8.52 -3.91
C ALA A 229 -32.34 8.07 -2.51
N LEU A 230 -33.56 8.45 -2.08
CA LEU A 230 -34.14 8.03 -0.79
C LEU A 230 -34.15 6.50 -0.66
N LYS A 231 -34.62 5.77 -1.67
CA LYS A 231 -34.66 4.29 -1.64
C LYS A 231 -33.28 3.66 -1.44
N TYR A 232 -32.23 4.19 -2.08
CA TYR A 232 -30.87 3.70 -1.86
C TYR A 232 -30.36 3.99 -0.45
N PHE A 233 -30.61 5.20 0.08
CA PHE A 233 -30.25 5.53 1.46
C PHE A 233 -31.01 4.69 2.49
N GLU A 234 -32.30 4.42 2.27
CA GLU A 234 -33.10 3.52 3.11
C GLU A 234 -32.53 2.10 3.11
N LYS A 235 -32.23 1.56 1.92
CA LYS A 235 -31.62 0.23 1.78
C LYS A 235 -30.30 0.14 2.54
N ALA A 236 -29.44 1.17 2.45
CA ALA A 236 -28.18 1.21 3.17
C ALA A 236 -28.34 1.38 4.70
N ALA A 237 -29.29 2.23 5.12
CA ALA A 237 -29.59 2.46 6.53
C ALA A 237 -30.19 1.23 7.22
N ASN A 238 -31.00 0.45 6.51
CA ASN A 238 -31.56 -0.83 6.96
C ASN A 238 -30.46 -1.89 7.17
N GLN A 239 -29.35 -1.80 6.44
CA GLN A 239 -28.14 -2.59 6.66
C GLN A 239 -27.23 -2.01 7.76
N ASN A 240 -27.75 -1.12 8.61
CA ASN A 240 -27.06 -0.48 9.74
C ASN A 240 -25.84 0.36 9.36
N TYR A 241 -25.74 0.83 8.11
CA TYR A 241 -24.63 1.67 7.69
C TYR A 241 -24.77 3.09 8.21
N THR A 242 -23.92 3.47 9.16
CA THR A 242 -23.98 4.77 9.86
C THR A 242 -24.01 5.98 8.92
N PRO A 243 -23.18 6.07 7.86
CA PRO A 243 -23.25 7.19 6.92
C PRO A 243 -24.62 7.34 6.24
N ALA A 244 -25.25 6.21 5.88
CA ALA A 244 -26.59 6.23 5.32
C ALA A 244 -27.64 6.64 6.35
N GLN A 245 -27.55 6.14 7.58
CA GLN A 245 -28.44 6.55 8.68
C GLN A 245 -28.37 8.06 8.92
N LYS A 246 -27.17 8.64 8.96
CA LYS A 246 -26.99 10.10 9.08
C LYS A 246 -27.60 10.86 7.90
N LYS A 247 -27.36 10.41 6.66
CA LYS A 247 -27.93 11.02 5.47
C LYS A 247 -29.45 10.98 5.48
N LEU A 248 -30.02 9.84 5.89
CA LEU A 248 -31.45 9.61 5.95
C LEU A 248 -32.12 10.45 7.05
N ALA A 249 -31.50 10.56 8.22
CA ALA A 249 -31.97 11.47 9.27
C ALA A 249 -32.00 12.93 8.80
N LYS A 250 -30.94 13.39 8.11
CA LYS A 250 -30.89 14.74 7.53
C LYS A 250 -31.99 14.98 6.48
N ILE A 251 -32.26 13.98 5.63
CA ILE A 251 -33.36 14.06 4.65
C ILE A 251 -34.71 14.14 5.36
N TYR A 252 -34.95 13.28 6.35
CA TYR A 252 -36.23 13.20 7.07
C TYR A 252 -36.51 14.41 7.97
N LEU A 253 -35.48 15.14 8.42
CA LEU A 253 -35.62 16.34 9.24
C LEU A 253 -35.64 17.64 8.43
N CYS A 254 -35.51 17.56 7.11
CA CYS A 254 -35.50 18.73 6.24
C CYS A 254 -36.94 19.13 5.89
N GLU A 255 -37.49 20.11 6.60
CA GLU A 255 -38.86 20.63 6.38
C GLU A 255 -39.03 21.23 4.96
N GLU A 256 -37.97 21.84 4.44
CA GLU A 256 -37.94 22.42 3.09
C GLU A 256 -37.73 21.37 1.99
N CYS A 257 -37.43 20.12 2.34
CA CYS A 257 -37.26 19.05 1.38
C CYS A 257 -38.64 18.58 0.89
N GLU A 258 -39.06 19.14 -0.25
CA GLU A 258 -40.36 18.90 -0.90
C GLU A 258 -40.86 17.43 -0.85
N GLY A 259 -42.14 17.26 -0.55
CA GLY A 259 -42.89 16.00 -0.72
C GLY A 259 -42.68 14.96 0.39
N ALA A 260 -42.83 13.67 0.04
CA ALA A 260 -42.81 12.52 0.97
C ALA A 260 -41.44 12.21 1.63
N ARG A 261 -40.47 13.12 1.50
CA ARG A 261 -39.12 12.98 2.06
C ARG A 261 -39.00 13.56 3.45
N TYR A 262 -39.85 14.50 3.83
CA TYR A 262 -39.92 15.01 5.20
C TYR A 262 -40.71 14.03 6.08
N ASN A 263 -40.09 13.58 7.17
CA ASN A 263 -40.72 12.76 8.18
C ASN A 263 -39.96 12.92 9.51
N LYS A 264 -40.35 13.92 10.29
CA LYS A 264 -39.68 14.27 11.56
C LYS A 264 -39.58 13.08 12.53
N GLU A 265 -40.62 12.27 12.62
CA GLU A 265 -40.68 11.10 13.51
C GLU A 265 -39.61 10.07 13.15
N LYS A 266 -39.53 9.66 11.88
CA LYS A 266 -38.47 8.75 11.38
C LYS A 266 -37.08 9.36 11.54
N GLY A 267 -36.94 10.67 11.29
CA GLY A 267 -35.69 11.38 11.50
C GLY A 267 -35.19 11.27 12.94
N ILE A 268 -36.07 11.55 13.90
CA ILE A 268 -35.78 11.44 15.35
C ILE A 268 -35.50 10.00 15.75
N GLU A 269 -36.24 9.02 15.23
CA GLU A 269 -36.01 7.59 15.50
C GLU A 269 -34.60 7.16 15.09
N ILE A 270 -34.17 7.54 13.88
CA ILE A 270 -32.82 7.24 13.39
C ILE A 270 -31.77 7.91 14.27
N LEU A 271 -31.96 9.18 14.64
CA LEU A 271 -31.02 9.86 15.55
C LEU A 271 -30.93 9.17 16.91
N LYS A 272 -32.06 8.74 17.50
CA LYS A 272 -32.04 7.98 18.77
C LYS A 272 -31.23 6.69 18.64
N LYS A 273 -31.41 5.97 17.53
CA LYS A 273 -30.62 4.76 17.22
C LYS A 273 -29.13 5.08 17.09
N LEU A 274 -28.76 6.17 16.43
CA LEU A 274 -27.36 6.61 16.32
C LEU A 274 -26.77 7.03 17.67
N THR A 275 -27.50 7.81 18.48
CA THR A 275 -27.07 8.19 19.83
C THR A 275 -26.87 6.98 20.73
N SER A 276 -27.74 5.95 20.64
CA SER A 276 -27.56 4.70 21.39
C SER A 276 -26.27 3.94 21.03
N LYS A 277 -25.69 4.22 19.86
CA LYS A 277 -24.39 3.70 19.40
C LYS A 277 -23.22 4.64 19.72
N GLY A 278 -23.44 5.73 20.46
CA GLY A 278 -22.41 6.70 20.82
C GLY A 278 -22.13 7.75 19.74
N ASP A 279 -23.06 8.01 18.82
CA ASP A 279 -22.88 9.06 17.82
C ASP A 279 -23.18 10.45 18.41
N ASP A 280 -22.13 11.23 18.67
CA ASP A 280 -22.22 12.55 19.30
C ASP A 280 -22.93 13.58 18.39
N GLU A 281 -22.70 13.56 17.07
CA GLU A 281 -23.40 14.43 16.12
C GLU A 281 -24.91 14.19 16.17
N ALA A 282 -25.34 12.92 16.24
CA ALA A 282 -26.75 12.59 16.37
C ALA A 282 -27.33 13.06 17.71
N LYS A 283 -26.56 12.94 18.79
CA LYS A 283 -26.95 13.40 20.14
C LYS A 283 -27.16 14.91 20.18
N GLU A 284 -26.21 15.68 19.65
CA GLU A 284 -26.30 17.14 19.56
C GLU A 284 -27.52 17.58 18.75
N LEU A 285 -27.77 16.92 17.61
CA LEU A 285 -28.92 17.24 16.76
C LEU A 285 -30.25 16.95 17.46
N LEU A 286 -30.35 15.88 18.26
CA LEU A 286 -31.53 15.60 19.09
C LEU A 286 -31.76 16.68 20.15
N ILE A 287 -30.69 17.12 20.83
CA ILE A 287 -30.79 18.19 21.85
C ILE A 287 -31.32 19.47 21.19
N LYS A 288 -30.75 19.86 20.05
CA LYS A 288 -31.19 21.04 19.29
C LYS A 288 -32.66 20.95 18.86
N LEU A 289 -33.12 19.78 18.40
CA LEU A 289 -34.52 19.58 18.03
C LEU A 289 -35.47 19.68 19.24
N SER A 290 -35.02 19.24 20.42
CA SER A 290 -35.81 19.33 21.64
C SER A 290 -35.91 20.75 22.20
N SER A 291 -34.86 21.56 22.08
CA SER A 291 -34.86 22.95 22.55
C SER A 291 -35.73 23.87 21.68
N ILE A 292 -35.81 23.61 20.37
CA ILE A 292 -36.70 24.36 19.46
C ILE A 292 -38.19 24.09 19.78
N GLY A 293 -38.53 22.89 20.29
CA GLY A 293 -39.90 22.55 20.67
C GLY A 293 -40.36 23.17 22.00
N THR A 294 -39.44 23.69 22.82
CA THR A 294 -39.76 24.36 24.10
C THR A 294 -39.94 25.87 23.98
N GLU A 295 -39.60 26.46 22.84
CA GLU A 295 -39.84 27.88 22.52
C GLU A 295 -41.15 28.01 21.70
N ALA A 296 -42.29 27.70 22.31
CA ALA A 296 -43.60 28.07 21.77
C ALA A 296 -43.97 29.51 22.22
N PRO A 297 -44.73 30.28 21.42
CA PRO A 297 -44.64 31.73 21.38
C PRO A 297 -45.12 32.41 22.66
N ILE A 298 -44.44 33.50 23.02
CA ILE A 298 -44.97 34.50 23.94
C ILE A 298 -46.26 35.03 23.30
N GLU A 299 -47.42 34.58 23.78
CA GLU A 299 -48.70 35.22 23.48
C GLU A 299 -48.60 36.70 23.91
N GLN A 300 -49.01 37.57 22.98
CA GLN A 300 -48.86 39.03 23.04
C GLN A 300 -49.54 39.68 24.23
#